data_AF-A0A0M9FZS6-F1
#
_entry.id   AF-A0A0M9FZS6-F1
#
_cell.length_a   1.000
_cell.length_b   1.000
_cell.length_c   1.000
_cell.angle_alpha   90.00
_cell.angle_beta   90.00
_cell.angle_gamma   90.00
#
_symmetry.space_group_name_H-M   'P 1'
#
loop_
_entity.id
_entity.type
_entity.pdbx_description
1 polymer ?
#
loop_
_entity_poly.entity_id
_entity_poly.type
_entity_poly.pdbx_seq_one_letter_code
_entity_poly.pdbx_strand_id
1 'polypeptide(L)'
;MSLRAVKAAWRGAEQLKRHCHTVINTLGPQTPPEAFLYRGNAYYALGMPYFALADYNTAASVLTLSGDHQRRCMKAVDQFPTTQTGVYPALDSHLHIFVKPMLSKSCVVEHINDAVGRGVRAAENLPRNTTVVQPTSPWMLYPTEEGLCACCGTALPERSFACENKDCHEEYCSRECRAEASSLYHAAVCHNKDFQSIELDVFSQLKDAQMAGRVAEQNAAAAQLLTLRLVAAGLQMQVVPSALGQVRILSGRLTFSPAVLCGSMLHLYERLARALHVTTIVSYEEFIGDLARVTANCFHRDGGVELNLPRAMLNHSCAANVSEDARTGALIATRDVARGEELTITYYPHLMHLPYAARTAELEKRGFHCMCAKCARRE
;
A
#
# COMPACT_ATOMS: atom_id res chain seq x y z
N MET A 1 21.69 -26.22 -19.76
CA MET A 1 21.60 -25.06 -20.68
C MET A 1 22.80 -24.14 -20.47
N SER A 2 23.31 -23.50 -21.51
CA SER A 2 24.37 -22.49 -21.33
C SER A 2 23.82 -21.23 -20.66
N LEU A 3 24.67 -20.47 -19.95
CA LEU A 3 24.29 -19.20 -19.33
C LEU A 3 23.68 -18.21 -20.35
N ARG A 4 24.16 -18.25 -21.60
CA ARG A 4 23.60 -17.45 -22.72
C ARG A 4 22.17 -17.86 -23.04
N ALA A 5 21.88 -19.16 -23.08
CA ALA A 5 20.53 -19.66 -23.35
C ALA A 5 19.55 -19.29 -22.22
N VAL A 6 19.99 -19.36 -20.95
CA VAL A 6 19.16 -18.93 -19.80
C VAL A 6 18.85 -17.44 -19.87
N LYS A 7 19.85 -16.60 -20.14
CA LYS A 7 19.65 -15.15 -20.31
C LYS A 7 18.73 -14.81 -21.48
N ALA A 8 18.83 -15.53 -22.59
CA ALA A 8 17.96 -15.33 -23.75
C ALA A 8 16.51 -15.70 -23.43
N ALA A 9 16.29 -16.85 -22.78
CA ALA A 9 14.95 -17.28 -22.34
C ALA A 9 14.33 -16.28 -21.37
N TRP A 10 15.10 -15.78 -20.40
CA TRP A 10 14.64 -14.76 -19.46
C TRP A 10 14.21 -13.46 -20.17
N ARG A 11 15.01 -12.96 -21.12
CA ARG A 11 14.65 -11.77 -21.91
C ARG A 11 13.40 -11.98 -22.74
N GLY A 12 13.25 -13.17 -23.35
CA GLY A 12 12.05 -13.53 -24.10
C GLY A 12 10.80 -13.53 -23.21
N ALA A 13 10.89 -14.10 -22.02
CA ALA A 13 9.79 -14.09 -21.04
C ALA A 13 9.43 -12.66 -20.61
N GLU A 14 10.42 -11.82 -20.31
CA GLU A 14 10.18 -10.42 -19.95
C GLU A 14 9.52 -9.61 -21.08
N GLN A 15 9.95 -9.82 -22.33
CA GLN A 15 9.34 -9.18 -23.50
C GLN A 15 7.90 -9.67 -23.72
N LEU A 16 7.65 -10.97 -23.57
CA LEU A 16 6.31 -11.55 -23.68
C LEU A 16 5.38 -11.00 -22.58
N LYS A 17 5.85 -10.96 -21.33
CA LYS A 17 5.11 -10.37 -20.19
C LYS A 17 4.67 -8.95 -20.53
N ARG A 18 5.60 -8.10 -20.97
CA ARG A 18 5.32 -6.69 -21.33
C ARG A 18 4.35 -6.59 -22.49
N HIS A 19 4.55 -7.37 -23.54
CA HIS A 19 3.66 -7.38 -24.70
C HIS A 19 2.23 -7.75 -24.31
N CYS A 20 2.04 -8.86 -23.59
CA CYS A 20 0.71 -9.27 -23.12
C CYS A 20 0.11 -8.22 -22.17
N HIS A 21 0.90 -7.61 -21.29
CA HIS A 21 0.43 -6.52 -20.44
C HIS A 21 -0.09 -5.33 -21.27
N THR A 22 0.64 -4.90 -22.30
CA THR A 22 0.18 -3.85 -23.23
C THR A 22 -1.12 -4.24 -23.94
N VAL A 23 -1.21 -5.47 -24.44
CA VAL A 23 -2.42 -5.99 -25.11
C VAL A 23 -3.61 -5.96 -24.16
N ILE A 24 -3.47 -6.47 -22.94
CA ILE A 24 -4.53 -6.52 -21.93
C ILE A 24 -5.02 -5.10 -21.59
N ASN A 25 -4.10 -4.16 -21.34
CA ASN A 25 -4.47 -2.79 -21.01
C ASN A 25 -5.12 -2.05 -22.19
N THR A 26 -4.68 -2.35 -23.42
CA THR A 26 -5.19 -1.69 -24.64
C THR A 26 -6.58 -2.20 -25.04
N LEU A 27 -6.81 -3.51 -24.94
CA LEU A 27 -8.08 -4.13 -25.33
C LEU A 27 -9.11 -4.08 -24.19
N GLY A 28 -8.68 -3.96 -22.94
CA GLY A 28 -9.58 -3.89 -21.79
C GLY A 28 -10.53 -5.10 -21.78
N PRO A 29 -11.85 -4.91 -21.65
CA PRO A 29 -12.83 -6.01 -21.70
C PRO A 29 -12.80 -6.87 -22.97
N GLN A 30 -12.21 -6.39 -24.07
CA GLN A 30 -12.08 -7.13 -25.34
C GLN A 30 -10.81 -7.99 -25.41
N THR A 31 -10.08 -8.10 -24.30
CA THR A 31 -8.85 -8.89 -24.22
C THR A 31 -9.15 -10.38 -24.45
N PRO A 32 -8.45 -11.04 -25.38
CA PRO A 32 -8.59 -12.48 -25.56
C PRO A 32 -8.01 -13.23 -24.34
N PRO A 33 -8.68 -14.28 -23.82
CA PRO A 33 -8.23 -15.00 -22.64
C PRO A 33 -6.83 -15.63 -22.79
N GLU A 34 -6.40 -15.91 -24.03
CA GLU A 34 -5.05 -16.36 -24.36
C GLU A 34 -3.97 -15.36 -23.95
N ALA A 35 -4.27 -14.05 -23.94
CA ALA A 35 -3.31 -13.05 -23.48
C ALA A 35 -2.94 -13.26 -22.00
N PHE A 36 -3.91 -13.63 -21.16
CA PHE A 36 -3.66 -14.01 -19.76
C PHE A 36 -2.88 -15.32 -19.69
N LEU A 37 -3.23 -16.34 -20.48
CA LEU A 37 -2.48 -17.60 -20.52
C LEU A 37 -1.00 -17.38 -20.89
N TYR A 38 -0.72 -16.56 -21.91
CA TYR A 38 0.65 -16.24 -22.34
C TYR A 38 1.41 -15.40 -21.31
N ARG A 39 0.75 -14.43 -20.67
CA ARG A 39 1.35 -13.66 -19.59
C ARG A 39 1.64 -14.54 -18.36
N GLY A 40 0.76 -15.48 -18.03
CA GLY A 40 0.98 -16.49 -17.00
C GLY A 40 2.21 -17.38 -17.30
N ASN A 41 2.36 -17.83 -18.55
CA ASN A 41 3.56 -18.56 -18.98
C ASN A 41 4.84 -17.73 -18.83
N ALA A 42 4.77 -16.43 -19.16
CA ALA A 42 5.89 -15.51 -18.99
C ALA A 42 6.25 -15.34 -17.50
N TYR A 43 5.28 -15.10 -16.62
CA TYR A 43 5.51 -15.03 -15.17
C TYR A 43 6.13 -16.31 -14.61
N TYR A 44 5.62 -17.48 -15.03
CA TYR A 44 6.17 -18.76 -14.58
C TYR A 44 7.63 -18.93 -14.99
N ALA A 45 7.97 -18.57 -16.25
CA ALA A 45 9.34 -18.60 -16.75
C ALA A 45 10.29 -17.61 -16.04
N LEU A 46 9.75 -16.51 -15.51
CA LEU A 46 10.46 -15.52 -14.69
C LEU A 46 10.56 -15.94 -13.20
N GLY A 47 10.09 -17.12 -12.83
CA GLY A 47 10.11 -17.58 -11.44
C GLY A 47 9.10 -16.85 -10.55
N MET A 48 7.99 -16.38 -11.10
CA MET A 48 6.92 -15.68 -10.38
C MET A 48 5.61 -16.51 -10.40
N PRO A 49 5.58 -17.72 -9.80
CA PRO A 49 4.46 -18.64 -9.92
C PRO A 49 3.15 -18.10 -9.31
N TYR A 50 3.22 -17.19 -8.33
CA TYR A 50 2.03 -16.57 -7.72
C TYR A 50 1.34 -15.57 -8.65
N PHE A 51 2.08 -14.81 -9.47
CA PHE A 51 1.48 -13.97 -10.51
C PHE A 51 1.00 -14.81 -11.70
N ALA A 52 1.75 -15.86 -12.04
CA ALA A 52 1.33 -16.81 -13.06
C ALA A 52 -0.01 -17.48 -12.71
N LEU A 53 -0.19 -17.88 -11.44
CA LEU A 53 -1.41 -18.52 -10.96
C LEU A 53 -2.65 -17.63 -11.18
N ALA A 54 -2.56 -16.33 -10.88
CA ALA A 54 -3.65 -15.39 -11.07
C ALA A 54 -4.07 -15.27 -12.55
N ASP A 55 -3.09 -15.21 -13.45
CA ASP A 55 -3.33 -15.17 -14.89
C ASP A 55 -3.92 -16.49 -15.41
N TYR A 56 -3.47 -17.64 -14.89
CA TYR A 56 -4.05 -18.93 -15.24
C TYR A 56 -5.49 -19.10 -14.74
N ASN A 57 -5.82 -18.59 -13.54
CA ASN A 57 -7.19 -18.60 -13.03
C ASN A 57 -8.10 -17.70 -13.87
N THR A 58 -7.61 -16.53 -14.28
CA THR A 58 -8.32 -15.64 -15.20
C THR A 58 -8.55 -16.30 -16.55
N ALA A 59 -7.53 -16.92 -17.14
CA ALA A 59 -7.68 -17.63 -18.41
C ALA A 59 -8.67 -18.80 -18.29
N ALA A 60 -8.62 -19.56 -17.19
CA ALA A 60 -9.49 -20.71 -16.93
C ALA A 60 -10.97 -20.34 -16.70
N SER A 61 -11.30 -19.08 -16.40
CA SER A 61 -12.69 -18.66 -16.28
C SER A 61 -13.42 -18.60 -17.64
N VAL A 62 -12.66 -18.66 -18.74
CA VAL A 62 -13.19 -18.60 -20.12
C VAL A 62 -12.73 -19.81 -20.94
N LEU A 63 -11.47 -20.22 -20.80
CA LEU A 63 -10.88 -21.35 -21.51
C LEU A 63 -11.05 -22.66 -20.73
N THR A 64 -11.25 -23.77 -21.46
CA THR A 64 -11.22 -25.11 -20.86
C THR A 64 -9.77 -25.56 -20.67
N LEU A 65 -9.23 -25.38 -19.46
CA LEU A 65 -7.86 -25.79 -19.10
C LEU A 65 -7.87 -27.04 -18.20
N SER A 66 -6.85 -27.90 -18.32
CA SER A 66 -6.72 -29.15 -17.53
C SER A 66 -6.39 -28.95 -16.04
N GLY A 67 -6.11 -27.71 -15.62
CA GLY A 67 -5.60 -27.38 -14.30
C GLY A 67 -4.10 -27.65 -14.09
N ASP A 68 -3.38 -28.16 -15.10
CA ASP A 68 -1.95 -28.49 -14.97
C ASP A 68 -1.08 -27.26 -14.69
N HIS A 69 -1.43 -26.12 -15.29
CA HIS A 69 -0.74 -24.86 -15.04
C HIS A 69 -0.82 -24.44 -13.57
N GLN A 70 -2.02 -24.50 -12.98
CA GLN A 70 -2.26 -24.19 -11.57
C GLN A 70 -1.49 -25.14 -10.65
N ARG A 71 -1.58 -26.46 -10.90
CA ARG A 71 -0.83 -27.47 -10.12
C ARG A 71 0.68 -27.23 -10.17
N ARG A 72 1.21 -26.85 -11.33
CA ARG A 72 2.64 -26.51 -11.50
C ARG A 72 3.03 -25.25 -10.72
N CYS A 73 2.19 -24.22 -10.67
CA CYS A 73 2.44 -23.04 -9.85
C CYS A 73 2.49 -23.39 -8.37
N MET A 74 1.50 -24.15 -7.87
CA MET A 74 1.46 -24.55 -6.46
C MET A 74 2.69 -25.37 -6.06
N LYS A 75 3.07 -26.37 -6.88
CA LYS A 75 4.28 -27.16 -6.64
C LYS A 75 5.57 -26.33 -6.66
N ALA A 76 5.64 -25.30 -7.50
CA ALA A 76 6.79 -24.40 -7.54
C ALA A 76 6.87 -23.52 -6.28
N VAL A 77 5.72 -23.08 -5.76
CA VAL A 77 5.62 -22.29 -4.53
C VAL A 77 6.11 -23.07 -3.31
N ASP A 78 5.91 -24.38 -3.25
CA ASP A 78 6.41 -25.24 -2.16
C ASP A 78 7.95 -25.25 -2.05
N GLN A 79 8.65 -24.83 -3.11
CA GLN A 79 10.11 -24.75 -3.14
C GLN A 79 10.64 -23.37 -2.71
N PHE A 80 9.75 -22.40 -2.52
CA PHE A 80 10.13 -21.04 -2.20
C PHE A 80 10.39 -20.89 -0.70
N PRO A 81 11.24 -19.94 -0.28
CA PRO A 81 11.33 -19.56 1.12
C PRO A 81 9.96 -19.17 1.68
N THR A 82 9.76 -19.41 2.98
CA THR A 82 8.50 -19.10 3.68
C THR A 82 8.12 -17.62 3.59
N THR A 83 9.12 -16.75 3.44
CA THR A 83 8.95 -15.31 3.24
C THR A 83 9.82 -14.80 2.09
N GLN A 84 9.29 -13.84 1.35
CA GLN A 84 9.99 -13.08 0.31
C GLN A 84 9.67 -11.61 0.46
N THR A 85 10.47 -10.76 -0.18
CA THR A 85 10.25 -9.31 -0.18
C THR A 85 10.17 -8.78 -1.60
N GLY A 86 9.04 -8.16 -1.91
CA GLY A 86 8.85 -7.37 -3.13
C GLY A 86 9.16 -5.89 -2.87
N VAL A 87 9.81 -5.23 -3.83
CA VAL A 87 10.07 -3.79 -3.79
C VAL A 87 9.48 -3.14 -5.03
N TYR A 88 8.74 -2.05 -4.82
CA TYR A 88 8.03 -1.33 -5.85
C TYR A 88 8.53 0.11 -5.89
N PRO A 89 9.18 0.55 -6.98
CA PRO A 89 9.81 1.86 -7.02
C PRO A 89 8.78 2.99 -7.03
N ALA A 90 9.23 4.14 -6.55
CA ALA A 90 8.53 5.41 -6.65
C ALA A 90 9.10 6.26 -7.80
N LEU A 91 8.39 7.33 -8.15
CA LEU A 91 8.85 8.35 -9.09
C LEU A 91 8.70 9.75 -8.49
N ASP A 92 9.53 10.69 -8.92
CA ASP A 92 9.56 12.06 -8.36
C ASP A 92 8.59 13.03 -9.05
N SER A 93 7.84 12.56 -10.04
CA SER A 93 7.07 13.40 -10.97
C SER A 93 6.03 14.32 -10.31
N HIS A 94 5.55 14.01 -9.10
CA HIS A 94 4.48 14.78 -8.44
C HIS A 94 4.82 15.23 -7.01
N LEU A 95 6.07 15.08 -6.56
CA LEU A 95 6.49 15.56 -5.23
C LEU A 95 6.24 17.06 -5.06
N HIS A 96 6.41 17.82 -6.14
CA HIS A 96 6.20 19.27 -6.15
C HIS A 96 4.74 19.71 -5.97
N ILE A 97 3.78 18.80 -6.16
CA ILE A 97 2.34 19.05 -6.00
C ILE A 97 1.89 18.62 -4.60
N PHE A 98 2.25 17.40 -4.19
CA PHE A 98 1.65 16.78 -3.00
C PHE A 98 2.52 16.86 -1.73
N VAL A 99 3.83 17.10 -1.86
CA VAL A 99 4.77 17.05 -0.73
C VAL A 99 5.43 18.40 -0.49
N LYS A 100 6.10 18.95 -1.51
CA LYS A 100 6.91 20.19 -1.36
C LYS A 100 6.11 21.38 -0.81
N PRO A 101 4.84 21.61 -1.17
CA PRO A 101 4.08 22.73 -0.61
C PRO A 101 3.85 22.61 0.91
N MET A 102 3.86 21.39 1.45
CA MET A 102 3.62 21.11 2.86
C MET A 102 4.92 21.01 3.67
N LEU A 103 6.05 20.89 2.99
CA LEU A 103 7.37 20.81 3.61
C LEU A 103 7.93 22.22 3.86
N SER A 104 8.66 22.40 4.96
CA SER A 104 9.42 23.61 5.20
C SER A 104 10.41 23.88 4.07
N LYS A 105 10.60 25.16 3.71
CA LYS A 105 11.59 25.59 2.71
C LYS A 105 13.02 25.21 3.09
N SER A 106 13.24 25.02 4.39
CA SER A 106 14.50 24.61 5.01
C SER A 106 14.71 23.09 4.96
N CYS A 107 13.86 22.35 4.25
CA CYS A 107 13.90 20.90 4.13
C CYS A 107 13.84 20.48 2.66
N VAL A 108 14.46 19.34 2.33
CA VAL A 108 14.49 18.80 0.97
C VAL A 108 14.23 17.29 1.00
N VAL A 109 13.46 16.80 0.01
CA VAL A 109 13.33 15.37 -0.24
C VAL A 109 14.43 14.95 -1.20
N GLU A 110 15.23 13.97 -0.80
CA GLU A 110 16.33 13.45 -1.61
C GLU A 110 16.61 11.97 -1.33
N HIS A 111 17.47 11.36 -2.13
CA HIS A 111 17.94 9.99 -1.89
C HIS A 111 18.96 9.98 -0.76
N ILE A 112 18.68 9.23 0.30
CA ILE A 112 19.53 9.12 1.48
C ILE A 112 20.61 8.06 1.26
N ASN A 113 20.22 6.84 0.88
CA ASN A 113 21.07 5.72 0.48
C ASN A 113 20.22 4.55 -0.03
N ASP A 114 20.86 3.52 -0.60
CA ASP A 114 20.18 2.36 -1.18
C ASP A 114 19.38 1.52 -0.17
N ALA A 115 19.67 1.63 1.13
CA ALA A 115 19.01 0.84 2.16
C ALA A 115 17.66 1.42 2.58
N VAL A 116 17.53 2.75 2.63
CA VAL A 116 16.28 3.44 3.02
C VAL A 116 15.59 4.15 1.86
N GLY A 117 16.29 4.39 0.75
CA GLY A 117 15.78 5.10 -0.41
C GLY A 117 15.70 6.61 -0.17
N ARG A 118 14.52 7.19 -0.41
CA ARG A 118 14.30 8.63 -0.24
C ARG A 118 14.01 8.98 1.22
N GLY A 119 14.29 10.22 1.58
CA GLY A 119 14.00 10.76 2.91
C GLY A 119 13.97 12.29 2.87
N VAL A 120 13.71 12.89 4.02
CA VAL A 120 13.77 14.35 4.19
C VAL A 120 15.08 14.73 4.88
N ARG A 121 15.79 15.72 4.36
CA ARG A 121 16.96 16.32 5.02
C ARG A 121 16.76 17.79 5.34
N ALA A 122 17.43 18.24 6.38
CA ALA A 122 17.59 19.65 6.69
C ALA A 122 18.50 20.32 5.64
N ALA A 123 17.99 21.30 4.90
CA ALA A 123 18.75 22.08 3.92
C ALA A 123 19.63 23.16 4.59
N GLU A 124 19.32 23.51 5.83
CA GLU A 124 20.02 24.43 6.71
C GLU A 124 19.94 23.94 8.17
N ASN A 125 20.58 24.63 9.11
CA ASN A 125 20.45 24.28 10.53
C ASN A 125 19.03 24.61 10.99
N LEU A 126 18.34 23.63 11.59
CA LEU A 126 16.99 23.80 12.12
C LEU A 126 17.06 23.86 13.64
N PRO A 127 16.66 24.99 14.26
CA PRO A 127 16.46 25.04 15.70
C PRO A 127 15.36 24.07 16.15
N ARG A 128 15.43 23.64 17.41
CA ARG A 128 14.32 22.94 18.07
C ARG A 128 12.99 23.68 17.87
N ASN A 129 11.92 22.91 17.70
CA ASN A 129 10.54 23.35 17.42
C ASN A 129 10.33 23.98 16.04
N THR A 130 11.31 23.92 15.13
CA THR A 130 11.10 24.31 13.74
C THR A 130 10.09 23.37 13.08
N THR A 131 9.07 23.93 12.43
CA THR A 131 8.13 23.17 11.60
C THR A 131 8.87 22.55 10.42
N VAL A 132 8.79 21.24 10.29
CA VAL A 132 9.32 20.43 9.18
C VAL A 132 8.23 20.17 8.16
N VAL A 133 7.07 19.72 8.62
CA VAL A 133 5.87 19.51 7.81
C VAL A 133 4.73 20.31 8.43
N GLN A 134 4.05 21.11 7.61
CA GLN A 134 2.84 21.82 8.03
C GLN A 134 1.74 20.83 8.44
N PRO A 135 0.75 21.24 9.25
CA PRO A 135 -0.42 20.40 9.51
C PRO A 135 -1.13 20.05 8.20
N THR A 136 -1.33 18.77 7.94
CA THR A 136 -2.05 18.30 6.74
C THR A 136 -3.02 17.20 7.08
N SER A 137 -4.19 17.23 6.44
CA SER A 137 -5.09 16.08 6.42
C SER A 137 -4.45 14.92 5.64
N PRO A 138 -4.75 13.66 5.99
CA PRO A 138 -4.40 12.54 5.14
C PRO A 138 -5.08 12.65 3.77
N TRP A 139 -4.43 12.15 2.72
CA TRP A 139 -5.05 12.09 1.40
C TRP A 139 -6.16 11.04 1.36
N MET A 140 -5.95 9.93 2.06
CA MET A 140 -6.91 8.84 2.16
C MET A 140 -6.82 8.24 3.56
N LEU A 141 -7.98 7.93 4.13
CA LEU A 141 -8.11 7.30 5.44
C LEU A 141 -9.11 6.16 5.33
N TYR A 142 -9.02 5.20 6.24
CA TYR A 142 -10.04 4.18 6.51
C TYR A 142 -10.31 4.15 8.03
N PRO A 143 -11.55 4.42 8.49
CA PRO A 143 -11.89 4.33 9.90
C PRO A 143 -11.94 2.86 10.34
N THR A 144 -11.27 2.54 11.44
CA THR A 144 -11.26 1.18 12.01
C THR A 144 -12.21 1.04 13.19
N GLU A 145 -12.91 2.10 13.56
CA GLU A 145 -13.88 2.16 14.66
C GLU A 145 -15.21 2.71 14.18
N GLU A 146 -16.28 2.32 14.87
CA GLU A 146 -17.62 2.83 14.62
C GLU A 146 -17.76 4.28 15.12
N GLY A 147 -18.75 5.01 14.59
CA GLY A 147 -18.99 6.39 15.01
C GLY A 147 -17.96 7.40 14.49
N LEU A 148 -17.15 7.04 13.50
CA LEU A 148 -16.17 7.93 12.86
C LEU A 148 -16.58 8.27 11.43
N CYS A 149 -16.27 9.49 11.02
CA CYS A 149 -16.48 9.96 9.65
C CYS A 149 -15.68 9.09 8.67
N ALA A 150 -16.36 8.54 7.67
CA ALA A 150 -15.73 7.71 6.65
C ALA A 150 -14.67 8.45 5.84
N CYS A 151 -14.76 9.78 5.72
CA CYS A 151 -13.79 10.59 4.97
C CYS A 151 -12.58 11.00 5.82
N CYS A 152 -12.80 11.64 6.97
CA CYS A 152 -11.74 12.29 7.74
C CYS A 152 -11.37 11.60 9.06
N GLY A 153 -12.11 10.57 9.47
CA GLY A 153 -11.85 9.82 10.71
C GLY A 153 -12.25 10.53 12.00
N THR A 154 -12.73 11.77 11.95
CA THR A 154 -13.23 12.49 13.13
C THR A 154 -14.51 11.85 13.66
N ALA A 155 -14.70 11.86 14.98
CA ALA A 155 -15.95 11.43 15.62
C ALA A 155 -17.18 12.11 14.99
N LEU A 156 -18.20 11.31 14.70
CA LEU A 156 -19.44 11.79 14.11
C LEU A 156 -20.19 12.67 15.12
N PRO A 157 -20.76 13.81 14.67
CA PRO A 157 -21.67 14.59 15.51
C PRO A 157 -22.98 13.82 15.73
N GLU A 158 -23.81 14.27 16.69
CA GLU A 158 -25.14 13.70 16.95
C GLU A 158 -26.03 13.63 15.69
N ARG A 159 -25.83 14.56 14.75
CA ARG A 159 -26.47 14.56 13.43
C ARG A 159 -25.42 14.39 12.34
N SER A 160 -25.11 13.14 12.01
CA SER A 160 -24.25 12.76 10.89
C SER A 160 -24.95 13.01 9.54
N PHE A 161 -24.15 13.01 8.47
CA PHE A 161 -24.63 13.00 7.10
C PHE A 161 -24.42 11.60 6.53
N ALA A 162 -25.47 10.79 6.44
CA ALA A 162 -25.39 9.49 5.80
C ALA A 162 -25.24 9.61 4.27
N CYS A 163 -24.74 8.54 3.65
CA CYS A 163 -24.84 8.35 2.21
C CYS A 163 -26.31 8.40 1.73
N GLU A 164 -26.54 8.85 0.50
CA GLU A 164 -27.88 8.89 -0.10
C GLU A 164 -28.37 7.49 -0.53
N ASN A 165 -27.45 6.56 -0.75
CA ASN A 165 -27.77 5.17 -0.94
C ASN A 165 -28.19 4.53 0.39
N LYS A 166 -29.44 4.05 0.47
CA LYS A 166 -30.01 3.41 1.67
C LYS A 166 -29.34 2.09 2.03
N ASP A 167 -28.71 1.44 1.06
CA ASP A 167 -27.96 0.19 1.24
C ASP A 167 -26.49 0.46 1.64
N CYS A 168 -26.08 1.72 1.81
CA CYS A 168 -24.73 2.09 2.19
C CYS A 168 -24.65 2.50 3.66
N HIS A 169 -23.58 2.08 4.33
CA HIS A 169 -23.34 2.32 5.76
C HIS A 169 -22.33 3.43 6.05
N GLU A 170 -21.81 4.12 5.02
CA GLU A 170 -20.86 5.21 5.23
C GLU A 170 -21.57 6.49 5.72
N GLU A 171 -21.03 7.04 6.80
CA GLU A 171 -21.48 8.27 7.43
C GLU A 171 -20.38 9.33 7.45
N TYR A 172 -20.77 10.59 7.39
CA TYR A 172 -19.86 11.72 7.28
C TYR A 172 -20.18 12.78 8.33
N CYS A 173 -19.13 13.44 8.85
CA CYS A 173 -19.31 14.53 9.82
C CYS A 173 -19.87 15.81 9.18
N SER A 174 -19.74 15.96 7.86
CA SER A 174 -20.22 17.13 7.12
C SER A 174 -20.57 16.80 5.67
N ARG A 175 -21.27 17.73 4.99
CA ARG A 175 -21.58 17.60 3.55
C ARG A 175 -20.32 17.65 2.70
N GLU A 176 -19.33 18.41 3.12
CA GLU A 176 -18.02 18.54 2.47
C GLU A 176 -17.29 17.19 2.50
N CYS A 177 -17.20 16.54 3.67
CA CYS A 177 -16.63 15.19 3.79
C CYS A 177 -17.34 14.16 2.92
N ARG A 178 -18.68 14.22 2.85
CA ARG A 178 -19.47 13.33 1.98
C ARG A 178 -19.15 13.57 0.50
N ALA A 179 -19.06 14.84 0.09
CA ALA A 179 -18.74 15.20 -1.29
C ALA A 179 -17.31 14.82 -1.66
N GLU A 180 -16.36 15.05 -0.76
CA GLU A 180 -14.95 14.67 -0.92
C GLU A 180 -14.81 13.17 -1.10
N ALA A 181 -15.34 12.35 -0.18
CA ALA A 181 -15.32 10.89 -0.29
C ALA A 181 -15.99 10.41 -1.59
N SER A 182 -17.15 10.97 -1.94
CA SER A 182 -17.87 10.67 -3.20
C SER A 182 -17.00 10.93 -4.43
N SER A 183 -16.32 12.07 -4.48
CA SER A 183 -15.42 12.43 -5.59
C SER A 183 -14.12 11.63 -5.61
N LEU A 184 -13.64 11.15 -4.46
CA LEU A 184 -12.37 10.46 -4.33
C LEU A 184 -12.48 8.97 -4.63
N TYR A 185 -13.42 8.26 -4.00
CA TYR A 185 -13.53 6.80 -4.13
C TYR A 185 -14.96 6.27 -4.05
N HIS A 186 -15.82 6.89 -3.25
CA HIS A 186 -17.05 6.28 -2.78
C HIS A 186 -18.06 6.06 -3.92
N ALA A 187 -18.19 7.00 -4.85
CA ALA A 187 -19.15 6.88 -5.96
C ALA A 187 -18.88 5.66 -6.86
N ALA A 188 -17.62 5.23 -7.00
CA ALA A 188 -17.25 4.07 -7.80
C ALA A 188 -17.73 2.73 -7.20
N VAL A 189 -17.98 2.67 -5.90
CA VAL A 189 -18.25 1.41 -5.17
C VAL A 189 -19.53 1.41 -4.36
N CYS A 190 -20.17 2.57 -4.16
CA CYS A 190 -21.33 2.74 -3.27
C CYS A 190 -22.51 1.79 -3.57
N HIS A 191 -22.78 1.48 -4.83
CA HIS A 191 -23.87 0.59 -5.23
C HIS A 191 -23.44 -0.85 -5.50
N ASN A 192 -22.17 -1.18 -5.26
CA ASN A 192 -21.60 -2.49 -5.55
C ASN A 192 -21.68 -3.39 -4.31
N LYS A 193 -22.72 -4.22 -4.23
CA LYS A 193 -22.97 -5.11 -3.09
C LYS A 193 -21.85 -6.15 -2.88
N ASP A 194 -21.23 -6.61 -3.97
CA ASP A 194 -20.13 -7.57 -3.90
C ASP A 194 -18.87 -6.92 -3.31
N PHE A 195 -18.58 -5.65 -3.67
CA PHE A 195 -17.50 -4.88 -3.06
C PHE A 195 -17.76 -4.64 -1.57
N GLN A 196 -18.98 -4.20 -1.20
CA GLN A 196 -19.34 -3.98 0.20
C GLN A 196 -19.19 -5.27 1.03
N SER A 197 -19.56 -6.43 0.47
CA SER A 197 -19.34 -7.72 1.13
C SER A 197 -17.86 -8.04 1.32
N ILE A 198 -16.99 -7.74 0.34
CA ILE A 198 -15.54 -7.91 0.47
C ILE A 198 -14.99 -7.01 1.58
N GLU A 199 -15.39 -5.74 1.59
CA GLU A 199 -14.98 -4.77 2.61
C GLU A 199 -15.39 -5.23 4.02
N LEU A 200 -16.63 -5.69 4.19
CA LEU A 200 -17.14 -6.22 5.45
C LEU A 200 -16.38 -7.47 5.92
N ASP A 201 -16.00 -8.37 5.01
CA ASP A 201 -15.22 -9.56 5.37
C ASP A 201 -13.82 -9.18 5.87
N VAL A 202 -13.15 -8.23 5.23
CA VAL A 202 -11.83 -7.76 5.66
C VAL A 202 -11.94 -6.96 6.97
N PHE A 203 -13.02 -6.17 7.15
CA PHE A 203 -13.30 -5.48 8.40
C PHE A 203 -13.58 -6.47 9.55
N SER A 204 -14.26 -7.58 9.27
CA SER A 204 -14.49 -8.63 10.27
C SER A 204 -13.16 -9.28 10.69
N GLN A 205 -12.27 -9.57 9.74
CA GLN A 205 -10.91 -10.05 10.04
C GLN A 205 -10.10 -9.06 10.90
N LEU A 206 -10.22 -7.76 10.63
CA LEU A 206 -9.63 -6.71 11.46
C LEU A 206 -10.13 -6.79 12.91
N LYS A 207 -11.45 -6.92 13.11
CA LYS A 207 -12.08 -7.01 14.44
C LYS A 207 -11.71 -8.29 15.17
N ASP A 208 -11.70 -9.42 14.48
CA ASP A 208 -11.29 -10.71 15.04
C ASP A 208 -9.82 -10.68 15.49
N ALA A 209 -8.94 -10.08 14.68
CA ALA A 209 -7.54 -9.89 15.03
C ALA A 209 -7.38 -8.96 16.25
N GLN A 210 -8.15 -7.87 16.31
CA GLN A 210 -8.17 -6.95 17.45
C GLN A 210 -8.61 -7.66 18.74
N MET A 211 -9.72 -8.41 18.70
CA MET A 211 -10.23 -9.18 19.84
C MET A 211 -9.24 -10.25 20.31
N ALA A 212 -8.49 -10.85 19.39
CA ALA A 212 -7.46 -11.83 19.69
C ALA A 212 -6.10 -11.23 20.10
N GLY A 213 -5.95 -9.90 20.13
CA GLY A 213 -4.67 -9.23 20.43
C GLY A 213 -3.59 -9.43 19.36
N ARG A 214 -3.96 -9.80 18.13
CA ARG A 214 -3.05 -10.11 17.01
C ARG A 214 -2.75 -8.85 16.20
N VAL A 215 -1.97 -7.93 16.78
CA VAL A 215 -1.67 -6.59 16.23
C VAL A 215 -1.16 -6.61 14.78
N ALA A 216 -0.32 -7.58 14.41
CA ALA A 216 0.21 -7.67 13.05
C ALA A 216 -0.88 -7.98 12.01
N GLU A 217 -1.81 -8.88 12.35
CA GLU A 217 -2.93 -9.23 11.49
C GLU A 217 -3.96 -8.10 11.43
N GLN A 218 -4.21 -7.44 12.55
CA GLN A 218 -5.05 -6.24 12.62
C GLN A 218 -4.49 -5.16 11.67
N ASN A 219 -3.19 -4.85 11.75
CA ASN A 219 -2.56 -3.85 10.90
C ASN A 219 -2.60 -4.25 9.41
N ALA A 220 -2.42 -5.54 9.11
CA ALA A 220 -2.51 -6.05 7.75
C ALA A 220 -3.93 -5.91 7.17
N ALA A 221 -4.97 -6.26 7.94
CA ALA A 221 -6.36 -6.10 7.53
C ALA A 221 -6.73 -4.62 7.33
N ALA A 222 -6.28 -3.73 8.22
CA ALA A 222 -6.46 -2.28 8.06
C ALA A 222 -5.81 -1.76 6.77
N ALA A 223 -4.56 -2.18 6.48
CA ALA A 223 -3.89 -1.81 5.24
C ALA A 223 -4.59 -2.35 3.99
N GLN A 224 -5.18 -3.56 4.06
CA GLN A 224 -6.01 -4.11 2.98
C GLN A 224 -7.26 -3.27 2.74
N LEU A 225 -7.99 -2.87 3.79
CA LEU A 225 -9.16 -1.99 3.67
C LEU A 225 -8.82 -0.65 3.02
N LEU A 226 -7.69 -0.05 3.42
CA LEU A 226 -7.19 1.17 2.79
C LEU A 226 -6.77 0.95 1.33
N THR A 227 -6.23 -0.23 1.00
CA THR A 227 -5.92 -0.63 -0.38
C THR A 227 -7.19 -0.80 -1.22
N LEU A 228 -8.29 -1.33 -0.66
CA LEU A 228 -9.58 -1.40 -1.36
C LEU A 228 -10.10 0.00 -1.72
N ARG A 229 -9.99 0.98 -0.80
CA ARG A 229 -10.32 2.39 -1.10
C ARG A 229 -9.41 2.99 -2.16
N LEU A 230 -8.12 2.64 -2.15
CA LEU A 230 -7.19 3.07 -3.18
C LEU A 230 -7.57 2.54 -4.57
N VAL A 231 -7.95 1.26 -4.67
CA VAL A 231 -8.44 0.67 -5.92
C VAL A 231 -9.71 1.39 -6.38
N ALA A 232 -10.66 1.65 -5.47
CA ALA A 232 -11.87 2.41 -5.77
C ALA A 232 -11.57 3.83 -6.29
N ALA A 233 -10.55 4.50 -5.73
CA ALA A 233 -10.11 5.80 -6.23
C ALA A 233 -9.48 5.73 -7.64
N GLY A 234 -8.72 4.68 -7.94
CA GLY A 234 -8.24 4.42 -9.30
C GLY A 234 -9.40 4.30 -10.29
N LEU A 235 -10.45 3.55 -9.92
CA LEU A 235 -11.65 3.38 -10.76
C LEU A 235 -12.45 4.67 -10.93
N GLN A 236 -12.62 5.43 -9.85
CA GLN A 236 -13.27 6.75 -9.88
C GLN A 236 -12.59 7.68 -10.90
N MET A 237 -11.26 7.59 -10.99
CA MET A 237 -10.43 8.37 -11.92
C MET A 237 -10.16 7.67 -13.25
N GLN A 238 -10.68 6.46 -13.46
CA GLN A 238 -10.47 5.62 -14.65
C GLN A 238 -8.99 5.39 -14.98
N VAL A 239 -8.16 5.19 -13.96
CA VAL A 239 -6.73 4.88 -14.11
C VAL A 239 -6.33 3.72 -13.20
N VAL A 240 -5.23 3.05 -13.52
CA VAL A 240 -4.62 2.10 -12.58
C VAL A 240 -4.12 2.87 -11.33
N PRO A 241 -4.25 2.32 -10.12
CA PRO A 241 -3.96 3.09 -8.92
C PRO A 241 -2.51 3.59 -8.84
N SER A 242 -1.52 2.85 -9.35
CA SER A 242 -0.13 3.32 -9.40
C SER A 242 0.13 4.49 -10.35
N ALA A 243 -0.83 4.81 -11.24
CA ALA A 243 -0.77 5.98 -12.10
C ALA A 243 -1.27 7.26 -11.39
N LEU A 244 -2.01 7.14 -10.28
CA LEU A 244 -2.40 8.29 -9.46
C LEU A 244 -1.14 8.99 -8.93
N GLY A 245 -1.06 10.31 -9.10
CA GLY A 245 0.12 11.09 -8.72
C GLY A 245 0.50 10.93 -7.24
N GLN A 246 -0.49 10.75 -6.37
CA GLN A 246 -0.35 10.51 -4.94
C GLN A 246 0.30 9.16 -4.61
N VAL A 247 0.01 8.12 -5.39
CA VAL A 247 0.56 6.75 -5.20
C VAL A 247 1.91 6.62 -5.90
N ARG A 248 2.05 7.24 -7.07
CA ARG A 248 3.26 7.19 -7.89
C ARG A 248 4.49 7.74 -7.17
N ILE A 249 4.30 8.65 -6.22
CA ILE A 249 5.36 9.17 -5.36
C ILE A 249 5.68 8.27 -4.16
N LEU A 250 5.01 7.14 -3.98
CA LEU A 250 5.24 6.22 -2.85
C LEU A 250 6.03 5.01 -3.31
N SER A 251 7.06 4.65 -2.55
CA SER A 251 7.75 3.38 -2.72
C SER A 251 7.02 2.30 -1.95
N GLY A 252 6.86 1.12 -2.54
CA GLY A 252 6.28 -0.03 -1.88
C GLY A 252 7.33 -1.04 -1.44
N ARG A 253 7.10 -1.65 -0.29
CA ARG A 253 7.87 -2.81 0.16
C ARG A 253 6.93 -3.74 0.91
N LEU A 254 6.89 -5.00 0.48
CA LEU A 254 6.02 -6.00 1.08
C LEU A 254 6.83 -7.26 1.36
N THR A 255 6.91 -7.64 2.63
CA THR A 255 7.35 -8.98 3.02
C THR A 255 6.13 -9.88 3.06
N PHE A 256 6.14 -10.96 2.28
CA PHE A 256 4.99 -11.83 2.10
C PHE A 256 5.38 -13.31 2.11
N SER A 257 4.40 -14.16 2.44
CA SER A 257 4.49 -15.59 2.17
C SER A 257 3.96 -15.89 0.78
N PRO A 258 4.73 -16.59 -0.09
CA PRO A 258 4.24 -17.02 -1.40
C PRO A 258 2.95 -17.85 -1.33
N ALA A 259 2.78 -18.65 -0.27
CA ALA A 259 1.56 -19.41 -0.03
C ALA A 259 0.35 -18.51 0.27
N VAL A 260 0.56 -17.43 1.04
CA VAL A 260 -0.49 -16.41 1.30
C VAL A 260 -0.87 -15.69 0.01
N LEU A 261 0.12 -15.35 -0.84
CA LEU A 261 -0.17 -14.76 -2.15
C LEU A 261 -0.99 -15.71 -3.04
N CYS A 262 -0.62 -16.99 -3.15
CA CYS A 262 -1.40 -17.94 -3.94
C CYS A 262 -2.75 -18.34 -3.32
N GLY A 263 -2.95 -18.08 -2.02
CA GLY A 263 -4.12 -18.49 -1.25
C GLY A 263 -5.06 -17.32 -0.99
N SER A 264 -5.14 -16.89 0.28
CA SER A 264 -6.11 -15.91 0.74
C SER A 264 -6.02 -14.56 0.03
N MET A 265 -4.82 -14.11 -0.32
CA MET A 265 -4.65 -12.82 -1.02
C MET A 265 -5.12 -12.89 -2.48
N LEU A 266 -4.81 -13.97 -3.19
CA LEU A 266 -5.33 -14.17 -4.55
C LEU A 266 -6.85 -14.32 -4.53
N HIS A 267 -7.39 -15.05 -3.55
CA HIS A 267 -8.84 -15.17 -3.38
C HIS A 267 -9.52 -13.81 -3.16
N LEU A 268 -8.95 -12.96 -2.31
CA LEU A 268 -9.41 -11.57 -2.11
C LEU A 268 -9.40 -10.80 -3.43
N TYR A 269 -8.28 -10.84 -4.16
CA TYR A 269 -8.15 -10.16 -5.46
C TYR A 269 -9.17 -10.69 -6.47
N GLU A 270 -9.37 -11.99 -6.59
CA GLU A 270 -10.32 -12.58 -7.54
C GLU A 270 -11.76 -12.17 -7.25
N ARG A 271 -12.14 -12.09 -5.96
CA ARG A 271 -13.45 -11.54 -5.56
C ARG A 271 -13.56 -10.08 -5.96
N LEU A 272 -12.54 -9.27 -5.67
CA LEU A 272 -12.49 -7.85 -6.02
C LEU A 272 -12.56 -7.63 -7.54
N ALA A 273 -11.79 -8.40 -8.29
CA ALA A 273 -11.71 -8.33 -9.75
C ALA A 273 -13.06 -8.65 -10.41
N ARG A 274 -13.78 -9.63 -9.87
CA ARG A 274 -15.16 -9.93 -10.30
C ARG A 274 -16.13 -8.83 -9.90
N ALA A 275 -16.11 -8.38 -8.65
CA ALA A 275 -17.02 -7.36 -8.14
C ALA A 275 -16.91 -6.06 -8.93
N LEU A 276 -15.69 -5.61 -9.23
CA LEU A 276 -15.43 -4.32 -9.87
C LEU A 276 -15.19 -4.42 -11.38
N HIS A 277 -15.19 -5.63 -11.95
CA HIS A 277 -14.83 -5.90 -13.36
C HIS A 277 -13.46 -5.33 -13.76
N VAL A 278 -12.45 -5.44 -12.89
CA VAL A 278 -11.15 -4.78 -13.05
C VAL A 278 -10.02 -5.65 -13.58
N THR A 279 -10.27 -6.91 -13.93
CA THR A 279 -9.20 -7.86 -14.31
C THR A 279 -8.29 -7.36 -15.44
N THR A 280 -8.81 -6.50 -16.32
CA THR A 280 -8.08 -5.93 -17.47
C THR A 280 -7.49 -4.54 -17.19
N ILE A 281 -7.78 -3.95 -16.03
CA ILE A 281 -7.30 -2.63 -15.60
C ILE A 281 -6.30 -2.82 -14.46
N VAL A 282 -6.73 -3.46 -13.37
CA VAL A 282 -5.93 -3.72 -12.18
C VAL A 282 -5.54 -5.20 -12.19
N SER A 283 -4.34 -5.48 -12.71
CA SER A 283 -3.77 -6.84 -12.65
C SER A 283 -3.46 -7.25 -11.21
N TYR A 284 -3.25 -8.55 -10.95
CA TYR A 284 -2.85 -9.00 -9.62
C TYR A 284 -1.48 -8.45 -9.20
N GLU A 285 -0.52 -8.31 -10.14
CA GLU A 285 0.77 -7.67 -9.89
C GLU A 285 0.60 -6.20 -9.44
N GLU A 286 -0.33 -5.48 -10.07
CA GLU A 286 -0.67 -4.09 -9.72
C GLU A 286 -1.27 -4.01 -8.30
N PHE A 287 -2.26 -4.84 -8.00
CA PHE A 287 -2.89 -4.90 -6.67
C PHE A 287 -1.87 -5.18 -5.55
N ILE A 288 -0.94 -6.13 -5.76
CA ILE A 288 0.13 -6.40 -4.78
C ILE A 288 1.10 -5.22 -4.67
N GLY A 289 1.39 -4.53 -5.77
CA GLY A 289 2.19 -3.31 -5.76
C GLY A 289 1.52 -2.16 -5.00
N ASP A 290 0.21 -2.01 -5.13
CA ASP A 290 -0.59 -1.03 -4.40
C ASP A 290 -0.63 -1.36 -2.91
N LEU A 291 -0.90 -2.63 -2.55
CA LEU A 291 -0.81 -3.09 -1.16
C LEU A 291 0.57 -2.82 -0.57
N ALA A 292 1.64 -3.10 -1.32
CA ALA A 292 3.02 -2.84 -0.87
C ALA A 292 3.27 -1.35 -0.60
N ARG A 293 2.70 -0.45 -1.42
CA ARG A 293 2.78 1.01 -1.20
C ARG A 293 1.95 1.43 0.00
N VAL A 294 0.73 0.92 0.14
CA VAL A 294 -0.11 1.23 1.30
C VAL A 294 0.56 0.76 2.59
N THR A 295 0.94 -0.52 2.69
CA THR A 295 1.58 -1.09 3.89
C THR A 295 2.87 -0.36 4.27
N ALA A 296 3.69 0.04 3.29
CA ALA A 296 4.94 0.75 3.57
C ALA A 296 4.71 2.19 4.07
N ASN A 297 3.64 2.86 3.63
CA ASN A 297 3.45 4.30 3.81
C ASN A 297 2.25 4.68 4.69
N CYS A 298 1.43 3.72 5.13
CA CYS A 298 0.30 4.00 5.99
C CYS A 298 0.71 4.23 7.44
N PHE A 299 -0.06 5.07 8.11
CA PHE A 299 0.05 5.36 9.53
C PHE A 299 -1.21 4.85 10.24
N HIS A 300 -1.00 4.15 11.36
CA HIS A 300 -2.10 3.76 12.24
C HIS A 300 -2.29 4.87 13.27
N ARG A 301 -3.52 5.38 13.33
CA ARG A 301 -3.98 6.39 14.29
C ARG A 301 -5.05 5.78 15.17
N ASP A 302 -5.36 6.47 16.26
CA ASP A 302 -6.55 6.14 17.05
C ASP A 302 -7.77 6.24 16.11
N GLY A 303 -8.55 5.15 16.01
CA GLY A 303 -9.72 5.09 15.16
C GLY A 303 -9.49 4.88 13.66
N GLY A 304 -8.26 4.78 13.13
CA GLY A 304 -8.10 4.59 11.68
C GLY A 304 -6.71 4.29 11.14
N VAL A 305 -6.65 4.02 9.85
CA VAL A 305 -5.40 3.89 9.07
C VAL A 305 -5.40 4.89 7.92
N GLU A 306 -4.28 5.58 7.70
CA GLU A 306 -4.23 6.73 6.80
C GLU A 306 -2.98 6.78 5.92
N LEU A 307 -3.11 7.39 4.74
CA LEU A 307 -2.01 7.82 3.86
C LEU A 307 -1.84 9.33 3.96
N ASN A 308 -0.84 9.77 4.72
CA ASN A 308 -0.41 11.16 4.77
C ASN A 308 0.87 11.33 3.95
N LEU A 309 0.75 11.90 2.75
CA LEU A 309 1.83 11.88 1.75
C LEU A 309 3.09 12.64 2.18
N PRO A 310 3.01 13.86 2.74
CA PRO A 310 4.20 14.54 3.27
C PRO A 310 4.87 13.76 4.41
N ARG A 311 4.07 13.21 5.34
CA ARG A 311 4.59 12.41 6.47
C ARG A 311 5.26 11.13 6.00
N ALA A 312 4.76 10.49 4.94
CA ALA A 312 5.33 9.27 4.37
C ALA A 312 6.75 9.46 3.80
N MET A 313 7.21 10.70 3.60
CA MET A 313 8.57 10.98 3.15
C MET A 313 9.62 10.92 4.27
N LEU A 314 9.21 10.90 5.54
CA LEU A 314 10.15 10.79 6.67
C LEU A 314 10.46 9.33 6.96
N ASN A 315 11.74 9.01 7.08
CA ASN A 315 12.19 7.66 7.43
C ASN A 315 12.08 7.41 8.95
N HIS A 316 12.18 6.13 9.31
CA HIS A 316 12.16 5.68 10.68
C HIS A 316 13.50 5.90 11.40
N SER A 317 13.45 6.40 12.64
CA SER A 317 14.52 6.27 13.63
C SER A 317 13.94 5.96 15.01
N CYS A 318 14.57 5.03 15.74
CA CYS A 318 14.24 4.80 17.16
C CYS A 318 14.74 5.93 18.08
N ALA A 319 15.56 6.84 17.55
CA ALA A 319 16.00 8.09 18.17
C ALA A 319 15.64 9.25 17.23
N ALA A 320 14.35 9.37 16.92
CA ALA A 320 13.80 10.35 16.00
C ALA A 320 14.09 11.80 16.44
N ASN A 321 14.33 12.67 15.46
CA ASN A 321 14.54 14.10 15.67
C ASN A 321 13.33 14.95 15.21
N VAL A 322 12.25 14.30 14.77
CA VAL A 322 10.96 14.93 14.42
C VAL A 322 9.82 14.22 15.15
N SER A 323 8.87 15.01 15.67
CA SER A 323 7.62 14.51 16.22
C SER A 323 6.46 15.44 15.86
N GLU A 324 5.25 14.92 15.98
CA GLU A 324 4.03 15.72 15.82
C GLU A 324 3.81 16.60 17.05
N ASP A 325 3.55 17.89 16.81
CA ASP A 325 3.10 18.82 17.83
C ASP A 325 1.62 18.56 18.13
N ALA A 326 1.34 18.15 19.37
CA ALA A 326 -0.02 17.82 19.81
C ALA A 326 -1.01 18.98 19.68
N ARG A 327 -0.54 20.24 19.67
CA ARG A 327 -1.43 21.41 19.56
C ARG A 327 -1.78 21.76 18.12
N THR A 328 -0.82 21.63 17.21
CA THR A 328 -0.97 22.12 15.83
C THR A 328 -1.15 21.01 14.81
N GLY A 329 -0.75 19.76 15.13
CA GLY A 329 -0.66 18.67 14.16
C GLY A 329 0.53 18.79 13.20
N ALA A 330 1.37 19.81 13.35
CA ALA A 330 2.58 19.97 12.54
C ALA A 330 3.65 18.96 12.95
N LEU A 331 4.49 18.50 12.03
CA LEU A 331 5.71 17.79 12.40
C LEU A 331 6.81 18.82 12.68
N ILE A 332 7.36 18.80 13.90
CA ILE A 332 8.36 19.74 14.38
C ILE A 332 9.66 19.03 14.76
N ALA A 333 10.80 19.73 14.61
CA ALA A 333 12.08 19.24 15.11
C ALA A 333 12.08 19.18 16.65
N THR A 334 12.44 18.04 17.24
CA THR A 334 12.45 17.85 18.71
C THR A 334 13.73 18.32 19.40
N ARG A 335 14.74 18.62 18.59
CA ARG A 335 16.04 19.17 18.97
C ARG A 335 16.60 20.01 17.83
N ASP A 336 17.75 20.61 18.05
CA ASP A 336 18.51 21.22 16.94
C ASP A 336 18.97 20.12 15.97
N VAL A 337 18.83 20.40 14.67
CA VAL A 337 19.17 19.51 13.57
C VAL A 337 20.16 20.23 12.66
N ALA A 338 21.31 19.61 12.43
CA ALA A 338 22.34 20.23 11.60
C ALA A 338 21.95 20.19 10.11
N ARG A 339 22.46 21.14 9.33
CA ARG A 339 22.37 21.09 7.86
C ARG A 339 22.89 19.75 7.34
N GLY A 340 22.14 19.14 6.43
CA GLY A 340 22.45 17.85 5.83
C GLY A 340 22.09 16.65 6.70
N GLU A 341 21.59 16.85 7.92
CA GLU A 341 21.09 15.76 8.75
C GLU A 341 19.71 15.29 8.26
N GLU A 342 19.47 13.99 8.35
CA GLU A 342 18.17 13.40 7.99
C GLU A 342 17.13 13.66 9.08
N LEU A 343 15.93 14.03 8.64
CA LEU A 343 14.76 14.24 9.48
C LEU A 343 13.96 12.94 9.54
N THR A 344 13.82 12.40 10.75
CA THR A 344 13.27 11.06 10.98
C THR A 344 12.19 11.10 12.05
N ILE A 345 11.19 10.25 11.89
CA ILE A 345 10.10 10.04 12.84
C ILE A 345 10.19 8.62 13.41
N THR A 346 9.45 8.35 14.48
CA THR A 346 9.20 6.97 14.90
C THR A 346 7.88 6.50 14.31
N TYR A 347 7.93 5.45 13.48
CA TYR A 347 6.74 4.90 12.80
C TYR A 347 5.65 4.37 13.74
N TYR A 348 6.05 3.87 14.90
CA TYR A 348 5.11 3.42 15.92
C TYR A 348 5.53 3.97 17.29
N PRO A 349 4.68 4.74 17.98
CA PRO A 349 5.02 5.32 19.28
C PRO A 349 5.49 4.27 20.31
N HIS A 350 4.86 3.09 20.33
CA HIS A 350 5.21 2.02 21.27
C HIS A 350 6.65 1.49 21.10
N LEU A 351 7.26 1.63 19.91
CA LEU A 351 8.64 1.19 19.70
C LEU A 351 9.63 1.92 20.60
N MET A 352 9.36 3.17 21.01
CA MET A 352 10.32 3.94 21.80
C MET A 352 10.68 3.26 23.13
N HIS A 353 9.75 2.48 23.68
CA HIS A 353 9.86 1.82 24.99
C HIS A 353 10.27 0.35 24.91
N LEU A 354 10.29 -0.23 23.71
CA LEU A 354 10.65 -1.63 23.54
C LEU A 354 12.18 -1.84 23.57
N PRO A 355 12.66 -2.96 24.14
CA PRO A 355 14.05 -3.38 24.03
C PRO A 355 14.47 -3.62 22.58
N TYR A 356 15.77 -3.52 22.29
CA TYR A 356 16.33 -3.71 20.93
C TYR A 356 15.75 -4.93 20.18
N ALA A 357 15.77 -6.12 20.80
CA ALA A 357 15.30 -7.35 20.16
C ALA A 357 13.82 -7.27 19.74
N ALA A 358 12.96 -6.73 20.62
CA ALA A 358 11.53 -6.58 20.35
C ALA A 358 11.26 -5.54 19.27
N ARG A 359 11.99 -4.41 19.27
CA ARG A 359 11.87 -3.38 18.21
C ARG A 359 12.30 -3.92 16.86
N THR A 360 13.43 -4.63 16.81
CA THR A 360 13.94 -5.21 15.57
C THR A 360 12.94 -6.20 14.98
N ALA A 361 12.41 -7.10 15.80
CA ALA A 361 11.39 -8.05 15.37
C ALA A 361 10.12 -7.34 14.83
N GLU A 362 9.70 -6.23 15.42
CA GLU A 362 8.54 -5.47 14.94
C GLU A 362 8.82 -4.73 13.62
N LEU A 363 10.01 -4.14 13.46
CA LEU A 363 10.40 -3.44 12.23
C LEU A 363 10.68 -4.40 11.07
N GLU A 364 11.19 -5.60 11.36
CA GLU A 364 11.36 -6.67 10.39
C GLU A 364 10.03 -7.12 9.77
N LYS A 365 8.93 -7.08 10.54
CA LYS A 365 7.57 -7.31 9.99
C LYS A 365 7.18 -6.26 8.95
N ARG A 366 7.67 -5.02 9.09
CA ARG A 366 7.53 -3.95 8.08
C ARG A 366 8.58 -4.05 6.97
N GLY A 367 9.44 -5.07 7.03
CA GLY A 367 10.36 -5.45 5.97
C GLY A 367 11.73 -4.78 6.02
N PHE A 368 12.10 -4.07 7.09
CA PHE A 368 13.40 -3.40 7.17
C PHE A 368 14.09 -3.56 8.53
N HIS A 369 15.41 -3.38 8.54
CA HIS A 369 16.22 -3.37 9.76
C HIS A 369 16.64 -1.93 10.07
N CYS A 370 16.30 -1.43 11.25
CA CYS A 370 16.68 -0.07 11.64
C CYS A 370 18.18 0.00 11.99
N MET A 371 18.89 0.92 11.33
CA MET A 371 20.32 1.17 11.54
C MET A 371 20.59 2.47 12.30
N CYS A 372 19.60 3.01 13.03
CA CYS A 372 19.80 4.24 13.80
C CYS A 372 20.79 4.04 14.96
N ALA A 373 21.31 5.14 15.52
CA ALA A 373 22.32 5.09 16.57
C ALA A 373 21.91 4.25 17.80
N LYS A 374 20.63 4.29 18.19
CA LYS A 374 20.07 3.47 19.30
C LYS A 374 20.17 1.97 18.97
N CYS A 375 19.76 1.58 17.77
CA CYS A 375 19.84 0.18 17.31
C CYS A 375 21.27 -0.30 17.07
N ALA A 376 22.16 0.58 16.59
CA ALA A 376 23.58 0.27 16.43
C ALA A 376 24.26 -0.06 17.78
N ARG A 377 23.83 0.61 18.86
CA ARG A 377 24.28 0.33 20.24
C ARG A 377 23.54 -0.83 20.91
N ARG A 378 22.50 -1.39 20.27
CA ARG A 378 21.62 -2.45 20.82
C ARG A 378 20.95 -2.09 22.16
N GLU A 379 20.69 -0.80 22.37
CA GLU A 379 19.82 -0.26 23.44
C GLU A 379 18.37 -0.55 23.11
#